data_AF-E9CPB8-F1
#
_entry.id   AF-E9CPB8-F1
#
_cell.length_a   1.000
_cell.length_b   1.000
_cell.length_c   1.000
_cell.angle_alpha   90.00
_cell.angle_beta   90.00
_cell.angle_gamma   90.00
#
_symmetry.space_group_name_H-M   'P 1'
#
loop_
_entity.id
_entity.type
_entity.pdbx_description
1 polymer ?
#
loop_
_entity_poly.entity_id
_entity_poly.type
_entity_poly.pdbx_seq_one_letter_code
_entity_poly.pdbx_strand_id
1 'polypeptide(L)'
;MQLPLPVGIDNVKVLERIHPDKDIDGFHPYNVGRLCQRAPTLRPCTPRGIVTLLERYNIDTYGLNAVVVGASNIVGRPMSMELLLAGCTTTITHRFTKNLRHHVENADLLVVAVGKPGFIPGNWIKPGAIVVDVGINRLKSGKVVGDVDFDVASER
;
A
#
# COMPACT_ATOMS: atom_id res chain seq x y z
N MET A 1 -2.01 -8.24 -16.18
CA MET A 1 -2.16 -9.73 -16.31
C MET A 1 -2.88 -10.22 -15.07
N GLN A 2 -3.98 -10.96 -15.19
CA GLN A 2 -4.79 -11.33 -14.02
C GLN A 2 -4.19 -12.51 -13.25
N LEU A 3 -4.00 -12.34 -11.94
CA LEU A 3 -3.56 -13.37 -10.99
C LEU A 3 -4.76 -13.92 -10.17
N PRO A 4 -4.67 -15.14 -9.60
CA PRO A 4 -3.56 -16.10 -9.74
C PRO A 4 -3.58 -16.83 -11.09
N LEU A 5 -2.39 -17.19 -11.61
CA LEU A 5 -2.29 -18.10 -12.75
C LEU A 5 -2.59 -19.55 -12.31
N PRO A 6 -2.94 -20.45 -13.26
CA PRO A 6 -3.02 -21.88 -13.01
C PRO A 6 -1.79 -22.44 -12.29
N VAL A 7 -2.04 -23.42 -11.42
CA VAL A 7 -0.98 -24.11 -10.67
C VAL A 7 0.07 -24.67 -11.62
N GLY A 8 1.35 -24.43 -11.29
CA GLY A 8 2.50 -24.90 -12.08
C GLY A 8 3.01 -23.91 -13.13
N ILE A 9 2.31 -22.80 -13.38
CA ILE A 9 2.83 -21.71 -14.21
C ILE A 9 3.71 -20.78 -13.36
N ASP A 10 4.89 -20.45 -13.88
CA ASP A 10 5.77 -19.47 -13.26
C ASP A 10 5.26 -18.05 -13.54
N ASN A 11 4.60 -17.47 -12.54
CA ASN A 11 4.08 -16.11 -12.58
C ASN A 11 5.15 -15.06 -12.91
N VAL A 12 6.37 -15.24 -12.38
CA VAL A 12 7.47 -14.28 -12.57
C VAL A 12 7.91 -14.30 -14.01
N LYS A 13 8.16 -15.49 -14.56
CA LYS A 13 8.58 -15.65 -15.96
C LYS A 13 7.56 -15.11 -16.96
N VAL A 14 6.26 -15.30 -16.69
CA VAL A 14 5.20 -14.75 -17.55
C VAL A 14 5.12 -13.23 -17.45
N LEU A 15 5.19 -12.68 -16.23
CA LEU A 15 5.11 -11.24 -15.99
C LEU A 15 6.32 -10.50 -16.59
N GLU A 16 7.53 -11.03 -16.44
CA GLU A 16 8.77 -10.47 -17.00
C GLU A 16 8.86 -10.59 -18.53
N ARG A 17 7.98 -11.37 -19.16
CA ARG A 17 7.94 -11.46 -20.63
C ARG A 17 7.25 -10.26 -21.28
N ILE A 18 6.39 -9.56 -20.53
CA ILE A 18 5.71 -8.35 -20.97
C ILE A 18 6.75 -7.24 -21.09
N HIS A 19 6.83 -6.59 -22.26
CA HIS A 19 7.78 -5.50 -22.42
C HIS A 19 7.47 -4.37 -21.42
N PRO A 20 8.47 -3.79 -20.73
CA PRO A 20 8.22 -2.86 -19.63
C PRO A 20 7.36 -1.64 -19.98
N ASP A 21 7.43 -1.16 -21.23
CA ASP A 21 6.62 -0.03 -21.71
C ASP A 21 5.13 -0.38 -22.00
N LYS A 22 4.78 -1.67 -21.95
CA LYS A 22 3.41 -2.20 -22.10
C LYS A 22 2.89 -2.82 -20.81
N ASP A 23 3.71 -2.87 -19.77
CA ASP A 23 3.32 -3.30 -18.44
C ASP A 23 2.54 -2.19 -17.72
N ILE A 24 1.30 -1.98 -18.16
CA ILE A 24 0.42 -0.95 -17.60
C ILE A 24 0.00 -1.22 -16.15
N ASP A 25 0.15 -2.45 -15.65
CA ASP A 25 -0.02 -2.78 -14.23
C ASP A 25 1.19 -2.32 -13.38
N GLY A 26 2.35 -2.08 -14.01
CA GLY A 26 3.54 -1.48 -13.41
C GLY A 26 4.39 -2.42 -12.55
N PHE A 27 4.10 -3.72 -12.52
CA PHE A 27 4.78 -4.69 -11.65
C PHE A 27 6.03 -5.33 -12.24
N HIS A 28 6.33 -5.06 -13.52
CA HIS A 28 7.55 -5.53 -14.15
C HIS A 28 8.77 -5.03 -13.33
N PRO A 29 9.73 -5.89 -12.96
CA PRO A 29 10.86 -5.52 -12.11
C PRO A 29 11.62 -4.29 -12.61
N TYR A 30 11.76 -4.14 -13.93
CA TYR A 30 12.27 -2.91 -14.56
C TYR A 30 11.51 -1.65 -14.10
N ASN A 31 10.18 -1.62 -14.21
CA ASN A 31 9.35 -0.46 -13.84
C ASN A 31 9.45 -0.16 -12.33
N VAL A 32 9.40 -1.19 -11.49
CA VAL A 32 9.58 -1.04 -10.04
C VAL A 32 11.00 -0.54 -9.71
N GLY A 33 12.03 -1.05 -10.38
CA GLY A 33 13.41 -0.58 -10.22
C GLY A 33 13.59 0.87 -10.63
N ARG A 34 12.94 1.30 -11.72
CA ARG A 34 12.90 2.71 -12.16
C ARG A 34 12.24 3.61 -11.13
N LEU A 35 11.17 3.16 -10.48
CA LEU A 35 10.56 3.84 -9.33
C LEU A 35 11.54 3.95 -8.15
N CYS A 36 12.20 2.85 -7.75
CA CYS A 36 13.20 2.86 -6.68
C CYS A 36 14.36 3.86 -6.94
N GLN A 37 14.75 4.02 -8.21
CA GLN A 37 15.80 4.94 -8.64
C GLN A 37 15.33 6.40 -8.76
N ARG A 38 14.10 6.72 -8.34
CA ARG A 38 13.50 8.07 -8.46
C ARG A 38 13.36 8.54 -9.92
N ALA A 39 13.31 7.60 -10.87
CA ALA A 39 13.16 7.87 -12.30
C ALA A 39 12.00 7.04 -12.89
N PRO A 40 10.78 7.17 -12.34
CA PRO A 40 9.66 6.28 -12.64
C PRO A 40 9.22 6.36 -14.11
N THR A 41 8.75 5.22 -14.63
CA THR A 41 8.09 5.07 -15.93
C THR A 41 6.61 4.73 -15.68
N LEU A 42 6.13 3.57 -16.16
CA LEU A 42 4.87 3.00 -15.70
C LEU A 42 5.03 2.59 -14.23
N ARG A 43 4.02 2.88 -13.42
CA ARG A 43 4.07 2.72 -11.97
C ARG A 43 2.97 1.76 -11.50
N PRO A 44 3.21 0.97 -10.44
CA PRO A 44 2.21 0.11 -9.83
C PRO A 44 0.90 0.86 -9.55
N CYS A 45 -0.20 0.36 -10.13
CA CYS A 45 -1.48 1.06 -10.18
C CYS A 45 -2.01 1.49 -8.80
N THR A 46 -2.10 0.55 -7.85
CA THR A 46 -2.66 0.85 -6.51
C THR A 46 -1.79 1.86 -5.75
N PRO A 47 -0.46 1.67 -5.61
CA PRO A 47 0.41 2.68 -5.01
C PRO A 47 0.32 4.05 -5.67
N ARG A 48 0.34 4.11 -7.01
CA ARG A 48 0.25 5.38 -7.71
C ARG A 48 -1.12 6.03 -7.53
N GLY A 49 -2.19 5.24 -7.51
CA GLY A 49 -3.53 5.71 -7.21
C GLY A 49 -3.61 6.36 -5.83
N ILE A 50 -3.00 5.76 -4.82
CA ILE A 50 -2.92 6.32 -3.46
C ILE A 50 -2.20 7.66 -3.45
N VAL A 51 -1.01 7.77 -4.07
CA VAL A 51 -0.32 9.07 -4.17
C VAL A 51 -1.17 10.09 -4.92
N THR A 52 -1.87 9.67 -5.98
CA THR A 52 -2.78 10.55 -6.72
C THR A 52 -3.92 11.05 -5.82
N LEU A 53 -4.49 10.23 -4.94
CA LEU A 53 -5.48 10.68 -3.96
C LEU A 53 -4.90 11.74 -3.03
N LEU A 54 -3.71 11.50 -2.47
CA LEU A 54 -3.04 12.48 -1.59
C LEU A 54 -2.80 13.82 -2.31
N GLU A 55 -2.31 13.77 -3.55
CA GLU A 55 -2.12 14.95 -4.41
C GLU A 55 -3.45 15.70 -4.64
N ARG A 56 -4.54 14.98 -4.94
CA ARG A 56 -5.85 15.59 -5.23
C ARG A 56 -6.50 16.24 -4.01
N TYR A 57 -6.20 15.76 -2.82
CA TYR A 57 -6.64 16.36 -1.57
C TYR A 57 -5.68 17.45 -1.05
N ASN A 58 -4.64 17.80 -1.82
CA ASN A 58 -3.60 18.77 -1.45
C ASN A 58 -2.92 18.44 -0.12
N ILE A 59 -2.72 17.15 0.16
CA ILE A 59 -2.00 16.69 1.35
C ILE A 59 -0.50 16.84 1.07
N ASP A 60 0.17 17.70 1.84
CA ASP A 60 1.63 17.77 1.81
C ASP A 60 2.23 16.50 2.43
N THR A 61 3.00 15.78 1.65
CA THR A 61 3.60 14.49 2.02
C THR A 61 5.04 14.63 2.49
N TYR A 62 5.69 15.78 2.24
CA TYR A 62 7.08 15.98 2.62
C TYR A 62 7.23 15.98 4.14
N GLY A 63 8.11 15.11 4.65
CA GLY A 63 8.40 15.01 6.08
C GLY A 63 7.39 14.22 6.91
N LEU A 64 6.27 13.76 6.34
CA LEU A 64 5.33 12.90 7.06
C LEU A 64 5.99 11.57 7.45
N ASN A 65 5.70 11.08 8.65
CA ASN A 65 6.02 9.71 9.05
C ASN A 65 4.95 8.77 8.49
N ALA A 66 5.26 8.17 7.34
CA ALA A 66 4.39 7.23 6.68
C ALA A 66 4.68 5.79 7.11
N VAL A 67 3.64 5.06 7.51
CA VAL A 67 3.71 3.64 7.90
C VAL A 67 2.87 2.83 6.95
N VAL A 68 3.50 1.85 6.30
CA VAL A 68 2.81 0.86 5.46
C VAL A 68 2.69 -0.44 6.25
N VAL A 69 1.46 -0.92 6.45
CA VAL A 69 1.17 -2.22 7.07
C VAL A 69 0.87 -3.24 5.97
N GLY A 70 1.86 -4.10 5.71
CA GLY A 70 1.84 -5.06 4.61
C GLY A 70 3.03 -4.84 3.68
N ALA A 71 3.72 -5.92 3.32
CA ALA A 71 4.93 -5.90 2.48
C ALA A 71 4.78 -6.75 1.21
N SER A 72 3.56 -6.77 0.63
CA SER A 72 3.27 -7.50 -0.60
C SER A 72 3.98 -6.87 -1.81
N ASN A 73 4.23 -7.67 -2.85
CA ASN A 73 4.83 -7.18 -4.10
C ASN A 73 3.86 -6.26 -4.87
N ILE A 74 2.55 -6.45 -4.69
CA ILE A 74 1.52 -5.73 -5.44
C ILE A 74 1.12 -4.39 -4.83
N VAL A 75 1.36 -4.19 -3.52
CA VAL A 75 1.02 -2.92 -2.85
C VAL A 75 2.15 -2.49 -1.93
N GLY A 76 2.46 -3.24 -0.87
CA GLY A 76 3.29 -2.75 0.23
C GLY A 76 4.69 -2.27 -0.17
N ARG A 77 5.41 -3.09 -0.94
CA ARG A 77 6.76 -2.75 -1.42
C ARG A 77 6.76 -1.54 -2.36
N PRO A 78 5.98 -1.52 -3.46
CA PRO A 78 5.98 -0.34 -4.33
C PRO A 78 5.39 0.91 -3.65
N MET A 79 4.41 0.76 -2.74
CA MET A 79 3.89 1.88 -1.94
C MET A 79 5.00 2.55 -1.13
N SER A 80 5.91 1.77 -0.53
CA SER A 80 7.02 2.37 0.21
C SER A 80 7.94 3.22 -0.67
N MET A 81 8.14 2.83 -1.94
CA MET A 81 8.99 3.58 -2.86
C MET A 81 8.29 4.83 -3.40
N GLU A 82 6.98 4.76 -3.64
CA GLU A 82 6.16 5.94 -3.95
C GLU A 82 6.19 6.96 -2.80
N LEU A 83 6.09 6.53 -1.55
CA LEU A 83 6.12 7.41 -0.38
C LEU A 83 7.50 8.04 -0.16
N LEU A 84 8.58 7.29 -0.36
CA LEU A 84 9.94 7.84 -0.37
C LEU A 84 10.12 8.87 -1.50
N LEU A 85 9.57 8.60 -2.68
CA LEU A 85 9.59 9.54 -3.80
C LEU A 85 8.81 10.82 -3.48
N ALA A 86 7.69 10.70 -2.76
CA ALA A 86 6.87 11.80 -2.28
C ALA A 86 7.46 12.55 -1.07
N GLY A 87 8.60 12.12 -0.53
CA GLY A 87 9.31 12.82 0.55
C GLY A 87 8.92 12.41 1.97
N CYS A 88 8.17 11.31 2.15
CA CYS A 88 7.85 10.79 3.48
C CYS A 88 9.04 10.07 4.13
N THR A 89 9.16 10.16 5.46
CA THR A 89 9.89 9.15 6.23
C THR A 89 9.07 7.86 6.20
N THR A 90 9.60 6.80 5.60
CA THR A 90 8.79 5.61 5.28
C THR A 90 9.19 4.38 6.08
N THR A 91 8.24 3.82 6.85
CA THR A 91 8.40 2.57 7.60
C THR A 91 7.52 1.47 7.00
N ILE A 92 8.11 0.30 6.73
CA ILE A 92 7.37 -0.88 6.27
C ILE A 92 7.22 -1.86 7.41
N THR A 93 5.99 -2.27 7.69
CA THR A 93 5.67 -3.28 8.70
C THR A 93 4.97 -4.49 8.07
N HIS A 94 4.98 -5.62 8.77
CA HIS A 94 4.39 -6.87 8.31
C HIS A 94 4.08 -7.79 9.50
N ARG A 95 3.62 -9.01 9.21
CA ARG A 95 3.24 -10.04 10.22
C ARG A 95 4.32 -10.42 11.25
N PHE A 96 5.56 -9.99 11.06
CA PHE A 96 6.68 -10.29 11.97
C PHE A 96 7.19 -9.03 12.70
N THR A 97 6.59 -7.88 12.45
CA THR A 97 6.92 -6.63 13.13
C THR A 97 6.59 -6.77 14.62
N LYS A 98 7.61 -6.64 15.46
CA LYS A 98 7.42 -6.57 16.91
C LYS A 98 6.80 -5.21 17.25
N ASN A 99 5.80 -5.21 18.14
CA ASN A 99 5.10 -4.00 18.58
C ASN A 99 4.54 -3.15 17.41
N LEU A 100 3.77 -3.79 16.51
CA LEU A 100 3.13 -3.11 15.38
C LEU A 100 2.35 -1.85 15.82
N ARG A 101 1.66 -1.92 16.95
CA ARG A 101 0.90 -0.81 17.55
C ARG A 101 1.73 0.47 17.69
N HIS A 102 2.95 0.36 18.22
CA HIS A 102 3.84 1.51 18.37
C HIS A 102 4.12 2.21 17.04
N HIS A 103 4.32 1.46 15.96
CA HIS A 103 4.50 2.07 14.64
C HIS A 103 3.23 2.78 14.16
N VAL A 104 2.07 2.14 14.33
CA VAL A 104 0.77 2.68 13.89
C VAL A 104 0.41 3.98 14.65
N GLU A 105 0.60 4.02 15.97
CA GLU A 105 0.31 5.19 16.80
C GLU A 105 1.24 6.39 16.55
N ASN A 106 2.35 6.19 15.82
CA ASN A 106 3.28 7.25 15.43
C ASN A 106 3.19 7.63 13.94
N ALA A 107 2.25 7.05 13.18
CA ALA A 107 2.08 7.32 11.77
C ALA A 107 1.29 8.62 11.54
N ASP A 108 1.86 9.57 10.79
CA ASP A 108 1.11 10.71 10.24
C ASP A 108 0.27 10.28 9.04
N LEU A 109 0.80 9.34 8.25
CA LEU A 109 0.12 8.69 7.14
C LEU A 109 0.18 7.18 7.33
N LEU A 110 -0.96 6.52 7.46
CA LEU A 110 -1.06 5.08 7.60
C LEU A 110 -1.67 4.47 6.33
N VAL A 111 -0.93 3.57 5.69
CA VAL A 111 -1.43 2.76 4.56
C VAL A 111 -1.56 1.31 5.00
N VAL A 112 -2.76 0.74 4.98
CA VAL A 112 -3.02 -0.64 5.44
C VAL A 112 -3.42 -1.51 4.24
N ALA A 113 -2.63 -2.56 3.98
CA ALA A 113 -2.79 -3.45 2.83
C ALA A 113 -2.50 -4.91 3.22
N VAL A 114 -3.26 -5.43 4.18
CA VAL A 114 -3.10 -6.78 4.73
C VAL A 114 -4.15 -7.77 4.21
N GLY A 115 -5.31 -7.29 3.75
CA GLY A 115 -6.42 -8.14 3.28
C GLY A 115 -7.03 -8.97 4.41
N LYS A 116 -7.25 -8.33 5.57
CA LYS A 116 -7.87 -8.94 6.75
C LYS A 116 -8.84 -7.94 7.39
N PRO A 117 -10.13 -8.27 7.51
CA PRO A 117 -11.13 -7.34 7.99
C PRO A 117 -10.84 -6.87 9.42
N GLY A 118 -10.81 -5.55 9.64
CA GLY A 118 -10.62 -4.94 10.96
C GLY A 118 -9.32 -5.34 11.66
N PHE A 119 -8.25 -5.63 10.90
CA PHE A 119 -6.95 -6.01 11.43
C PHE A 119 -6.28 -4.89 12.24
N ILE A 120 -6.46 -3.63 11.86
CA ILE A 120 -5.99 -2.47 12.62
C ILE A 120 -7.14 -1.91 13.45
N PRO A 121 -7.07 -2.00 14.79
CA PRO A 121 -8.04 -1.35 15.67
C PRO A 121 -7.97 0.17 15.51
N GLY A 122 -9.13 0.84 15.44
CA GLY A 122 -9.20 2.28 15.23
C GLY A 122 -8.59 3.10 16.36
N ASN A 123 -8.51 2.52 17.57
CA ASN A 123 -7.85 3.15 18.72
C ASN A 123 -6.31 3.15 18.66
N TRP A 124 -5.71 2.50 17.66
CA TRP A 124 -4.27 2.60 17.40
C TRP A 124 -3.94 3.79 16.49
N ILE A 125 -4.93 4.37 15.81
CA ILE A 125 -4.72 5.46 14.87
C ILE A 125 -4.33 6.72 15.65
N LYS A 126 -3.24 7.35 15.23
CA LYS A 126 -2.80 8.64 15.74
C LYS A 126 -3.90 9.69 15.47
N PRO A 127 -4.29 10.53 16.45
CA PRO A 127 -5.24 11.61 16.21
C PRO A 127 -4.79 12.54 15.08
N GLY A 128 -5.71 12.86 14.16
CA GLY A 128 -5.43 13.66 12.95
C GLY A 128 -4.59 12.97 11.87
N ALA A 129 -4.34 11.67 11.96
CA ALA A 129 -3.61 10.94 10.93
C ALA A 129 -4.44 10.75 9.65
N ILE A 130 -3.73 10.67 8.52
CA ILE A 130 -4.31 10.30 7.24
C ILE A 130 -4.34 8.78 7.16
N VAL A 131 -5.52 8.19 6.97
CA VAL A 131 -5.70 6.74 6.87
C VAL A 131 -6.08 6.34 5.45
N VAL A 132 -5.27 5.48 4.84
CA VAL A 132 -5.52 4.86 3.54
C VAL A 132 -5.72 3.36 3.74
N ASP A 133 -6.97 2.93 3.69
CA ASP A 133 -7.35 1.52 3.80
C ASP A 133 -7.47 0.89 2.42
N VAL A 134 -6.53 0.00 2.09
CA VAL A 134 -6.48 -0.71 0.79
C VAL A 134 -7.31 -2.01 0.84
N GLY A 135 -7.73 -2.44 2.04
CA GLY A 135 -8.47 -3.67 2.24
C GLY A 135 -9.82 -3.66 1.54
N ILE A 136 -10.14 -4.75 0.84
CA ILE A 136 -11.47 -4.99 0.26
C ILE A 136 -11.90 -6.39 0.67
N ASN A 137 -12.47 -6.51 1.87
CA ASN A 137 -12.80 -7.78 2.50
C ASN A 137 -14.32 -8.03 2.43
N ARG A 138 -14.76 -9.09 1.75
CA ARG A 138 -16.17 -9.49 1.70
C ARG A 138 -16.51 -10.38 2.89
N LEU A 139 -17.42 -9.92 3.75
CA LEU A 139 -17.92 -10.66 4.90
C LEU A 139 -18.99 -11.68 4.51
N LYS A 140 -19.26 -12.65 5.40
CA LYS A 140 -20.34 -13.63 5.24
C LYS A 140 -21.73 -12.97 5.11
N SER A 141 -21.90 -11.79 5.69
CA SER A 141 -23.12 -10.99 5.58
C SER A 141 -23.30 -10.32 4.20
N GLY A 142 -22.31 -10.43 3.30
CA GLY A 142 -22.29 -9.76 1.99
C GLY A 142 -21.71 -8.35 2.02
N LYS A 143 -21.58 -7.73 3.20
CA LYS A 143 -20.92 -6.43 3.39
C LYS A 143 -19.45 -6.49 2.95
N VAL A 144 -18.94 -5.38 2.43
CA VAL A 144 -17.52 -5.18 2.12
C VAL A 144 -16.95 -4.20 3.15
N VAL A 145 -15.83 -4.57 3.78
CA VAL A 145 -15.16 -3.77 4.81
C VAL A 145 -13.66 -3.70 4.52
N GLY A 146 -13.01 -2.68 5.07
CA GLY A 146 -11.57 -2.48 4.97
C GLY A 146 -10.77 -3.34 5.95
N ASP A 147 -9.46 -3.09 5.99
CA ASP A 147 -8.52 -3.67 6.95
C ASP A 147 -8.48 -2.90 8.28
N VAL A 148 -9.04 -1.69 8.32
CA VAL A 148 -9.12 -0.82 9.50
C VAL A 148 -10.54 -0.83 10.07
N ASP A 149 -10.65 -0.77 11.39
CA ASP A 149 -11.90 -0.49 12.07
C ASP A 149 -12.33 0.98 11.82
N PHE A 150 -13.13 1.17 10.77
CA PHE A 150 -13.50 2.48 10.23
C PHE A 150 -14.23 3.37 11.23
N ASP A 151 -15.22 2.83 11.93
CA ASP A 151 -16.10 3.62 12.80
C ASP A 151 -15.24 4.35 13.86
N VAL A 152 -14.39 3.61 14.58
CA VAL A 152 -13.50 4.17 15.59
C VAL A 152 -12.37 5.01 14.98
N ALA A 153 -11.85 4.64 13.82
CA ALA A 153 -10.77 5.38 13.16
C ALA A 153 -11.23 6.75 12.65
N SER A 154 -12.48 6.86 12.20
CA SER A 154 -13.04 8.11 11.64
C SER A 154 -13.27 9.20 12.70
N GLU A 155 -13.27 8.83 13.97
CA GLU A 155 -13.43 9.73 15.12
C GLU A 155 -12.07 10.23 15.69
N ARG A 156 -10.95 9.85 15.09
CA ARG A 156 -9.58 10.21 15.52
C ARG A 156 -9.06 11.45 14.81
#